data_AF-A0A8U0TKR7-F1
#
_entry.id   AF-A0A8U0TKR7-F1
#
_cell.length_a   1.000
_cell.length_b   1.000
_cell.length_c   1.000
_cell.angle_alpha   90.00
_cell.angle_beta   90.00
_cell.angle_gamma   90.00
#
_symmetry.space_group_name_H-M   'P 1'
#
loop_
_entity.id
_entity.type
_entity.pdbx_description
1 polymer ?
#
loop_
_entity_poly.entity_id
_entity_poly.type
_entity_poly.pdbx_seq_one_letter_code
_entity_poly.pdbx_strand_id
1 'polypeptide(L)'
;MLQEWIRGVQSQYHSVKWTPMEEPSSHVGELGPKHWPNSRFTHVMKLKQAALKSARALWADYILFVDTDNLLTNRRVLTEMIAENLTVVAPMLESRVLYSNFWCGVTPQGYYKRTPEYIPIRNWKRQGCFAVPMVHSTFLVDLRRSATRALAFHPPHHDYTFPLDDIMVFAFSARRADVQMYICNREHYGYLPLPLKQEQSLEEEVESFSHTMTEALIDYLMKPSKYMHHTAKPLEKMGFDEIFLINLKRRIDRRDRMLSTLAVLGIDITLTEAVDGKALNSSQLQAMGIDMLPGYKDPYSGRVLTRGEIGCFLSHYNIWKQVVEQGLQRVLVLEDDVRFEPRFRSRLVTIMENVDRVGLDWDLIYVGRKRLQVKQPERWVEGVSNLVHPDYSYWTLGYALSLQGAKRLLGARALGKMLPVDEYLPVMFNKHPREEYMAQFEQRDLLAFSVEPLLLFPTHYTGEPGYFSDTETSTIWDDEATTTDWDRQNTQRSSKQDGQGRPMPPAIVKEGGGVPPTSSASNQRDEL
;
A
#
# COMPACT_ATOMS: atom_id res chain seq x y z
N MET A 1 -27.16 4.29 -0.49
CA MET A 1 -25.85 4.62 -1.08
C MET A 1 -25.98 5.04 -2.55
N LEU A 2 -25.87 4.16 -3.57
CA LEU A 2 -25.81 4.64 -4.97
C LEU A 2 -27.03 5.49 -5.40
N GLN A 3 -28.25 5.13 -5.00
CA GLN A 3 -29.45 5.93 -5.29
C GLN A 3 -29.38 7.34 -4.68
N GLU A 4 -28.81 7.47 -3.49
CA GLU A 4 -28.63 8.74 -2.79
C GLU A 4 -27.59 9.62 -3.49
N TRP A 5 -26.46 9.03 -3.85
CA TRP A 5 -25.45 9.70 -4.68
C TRP A 5 -26.07 10.21 -5.99
N ILE A 6 -26.83 9.36 -6.71
CA ILE A 6 -27.52 9.72 -7.95
C ILE A 6 -28.45 10.93 -7.73
N ARG A 7 -29.24 10.96 -6.64
CA ARG A 7 -30.11 12.11 -6.36
C ARG A 7 -29.33 13.43 -6.25
N GLY A 8 -28.12 13.37 -5.69
CA GLY A 8 -27.24 14.54 -5.55
C GLY A 8 -26.49 14.96 -6.82
N VAL A 9 -26.24 14.03 -7.75
CA VAL A 9 -25.44 14.31 -8.96
C VAL A 9 -26.24 14.34 -10.26
N GLN A 10 -27.45 13.78 -10.32
CA GLN A 10 -28.20 13.58 -11.56
C GLN A 10 -28.40 14.86 -12.39
N SER A 11 -28.53 16.02 -11.74
CA SER A 11 -28.68 17.33 -12.41
C SER A 11 -27.42 17.79 -13.15
N GLN A 12 -26.26 17.17 -12.88
CA GLN A 12 -25.00 17.42 -13.57
C GLN A 12 -24.88 16.63 -14.88
N TYR A 13 -25.81 15.70 -15.15
CA TYR A 13 -25.81 14.86 -16.34
C TYR A 13 -27.00 15.20 -17.22
N HIS A 14 -26.82 15.06 -18.54
CA HIS A 14 -27.92 15.19 -19.50
C HIS A 14 -29.06 14.20 -19.20
N SER A 15 -28.70 12.96 -18.85
CA SER A 15 -29.64 11.91 -18.44
C SER A 15 -28.93 10.87 -17.58
N VAL A 16 -29.63 10.30 -16.61
CA VAL A 16 -29.16 9.15 -15.81
C VAL A 16 -30.12 7.99 -16.02
N LYS A 17 -29.59 6.84 -16.44
CA LYS A 17 -30.33 5.58 -16.48
C LYS A 17 -29.85 4.70 -15.35
N TRP A 18 -30.73 4.46 -14.39
CA TRP A 18 -30.47 3.56 -13.26
C TRP A 18 -31.43 2.39 -13.32
N THR A 19 -30.89 1.19 -13.29
CA THR A 19 -31.65 -0.05 -13.22
C THR A 19 -31.27 -0.77 -11.93
N PRO A 20 -31.98 -0.53 -10.81
CA PRO A 20 -31.76 -1.33 -9.62
C PRO A 20 -32.16 -2.77 -9.93
N MET A 21 -31.25 -3.70 -9.69
CA MET A 21 -31.56 -5.12 -9.71
C MET A 21 -31.12 -5.71 -8.39
N GLU A 22 -32.09 -6.06 -7.56
CA GLU A 22 -31.87 -6.81 -6.32
C GLU A 22 -31.83 -8.32 -6.58
N GLU A 23 -32.27 -8.75 -7.78
CA GLU A 23 -32.27 -10.15 -8.20
C GLU A 23 -31.66 -10.34 -9.61
N PRO A 24 -30.96 -11.45 -9.87
CA PRO A 24 -30.75 -12.53 -8.92
C PRO A 24 -29.62 -12.19 -7.92
N SER A 25 -29.86 -12.48 -6.64
CA SER A 25 -28.86 -12.33 -5.56
C SER A 25 -27.75 -13.39 -5.59
N SER A 26 -27.95 -14.46 -6.40
CA SER A 26 -26.97 -15.50 -6.70
C SER A 26 -27.18 -16.08 -8.09
N HIS A 27 -26.14 -16.66 -8.67
CA HIS A 27 -26.18 -17.23 -10.01
C HIS A 27 -26.17 -18.77 -9.97
N VAL A 28 -26.80 -19.40 -10.97
CA VAL A 28 -26.84 -20.87 -11.07
C VAL A 28 -25.41 -21.41 -11.15
N GLY A 29 -25.07 -22.31 -10.22
CA GLY A 29 -23.73 -22.91 -10.09
C GLY A 29 -22.73 -22.06 -9.31
N GLU A 30 -23.15 -20.95 -8.71
CA GLU A 30 -22.31 -20.14 -7.83
C GLU A 30 -22.02 -20.90 -6.52
N LEU A 31 -20.75 -20.91 -6.10
CA LEU A 31 -20.29 -21.60 -4.88
C LEU A 31 -20.06 -20.63 -3.72
N GLY A 32 -19.94 -19.34 -4.04
CA GLY A 32 -19.64 -18.26 -3.12
C GLY A 32 -19.60 -16.93 -3.88
N PRO A 33 -19.55 -15.80 -3.16
CA PRO A 33 -19.72 -14.46 -3.74
C PRO A 33 -18.63 -14.06 -4.74
N LYS A 34 -17.48 -14.75 -4.73
CA LYS A 34 -16.36 -14.54 -5.66
C LYS A 34 -16.30 -15.61 -6.77
N HIS A 35 -17.19 -16.60 -6.78
CA HIS A 35 -17.26 -17.57 -7.87
C HIS A 35 -17.97 -16.97 -9.08
N TRP A 36 -17.36 -17.09 -10.27
CA TRP A 36 -17.90 -16.59 -11.54
C TRP A 36 -18.34 -17.72 -12.47
N PRO A 37 -19.53 -18.30 -12.25
CA PRO A 37 -20.09 -19.29 -13.18
C PRO A 37 -20.51 -18.64 -14.50
N ASN A 38 -20.68 -19.45 -15.56
CA ASN A 38 -21.13 -18.99 -16.88
C ASN A 38 -22.41 -18.15 -16.84
N SER A 39 -23.32 -18.44 -15.91
CA SER A 39 -24.56 -17.70 -15.68
C SER A 39 -24.29 -16.25 -15.22
N ARG A 40 -23.31 -16.04 -14.34
CA ARG A 40 -22.86 -14.71 -13.87
C ARG A 40 -22.18 -13.93 -14.99
N PHE A 41 -21.25 -14.55 -15.72
CA PHE A 41 -20.63 -13.93 -16.90
C PHE A 41 -21.67 -13.52 -17.94
N THR A 42 -22.63 -14.41 -18.25
CA THR A 42 -23.73 -14.11 -19.17
C THR A 42 -24.54 -12.89 -18.72
N HIS A 43 -24.81 -12.80 -17.41
CA HIS A 43 -25.54 -11.67 -16.84
C HIS A 43 -24.79 -10.34 -17.03
N VAL A 44 -23.51 -10.28 -16.64
CA VAL A 44 -22.68 -9.07 -16.80
C VAL A 44 -22.50 -8.69 -18.26
N MET A 45 -22.28 -9.65 -19.16
CA MET A 45 -22.20 -9.39 -20.61
C MET A 45 -23.49 -8.80 -21.18
N LYS A 46 -24.66 -9.27 -20.73
CA LYS A 46 -25.96 -8.69 -21.12
C LYS A 46 -26.09 -7.23 -20.65
N LEU A 47 -25.63 -6.91 -19.44
CA LEU A 47 -25.63 -5.54 -18.92
C LEU A 47 -24.68 -4.64 -19.73
N LYS A 48 -23.43 -5.07 -19.95
CA LYS A 48 -22.45 -4.33 -20.79
C LYS A 48 -22.97 -4.13 -22.23
N GLN A 49 -23.61 -5.15 -22.80
CA GLN A 49 -24.24 -5.06 -24.11
C GLN A 49 -25.41 -4.04 -24.14
N ALA A 50 -26.24 -4.03 -23.10
CA ALA A 50 -27.36 -3.09 -23.00
C ALA A 50 -26.87 -1.65 -22.86
N ALA A 51 -25.79 -1.42 -22.12
CA ALA A 51 -25.12 -0.12 -22.03
C ALA A 51 -24.59 0.34 -23.40
N LEU A 52 -23.89 -0.54 -24.14
CA LEU A 52 -23.39 -0.25 -25.49
C LEU A 52 -24.53 0.09 -26.48
N LYS A 53 -25.63 -0.66 -26.45
CA LYS A 53 -26.82 -0.37 -27.27
C LYS A 53 -27.46 0.97 -26.89
N SER A 54 -27.54 1.27 -25.59
CA SER A 54 -28.13 2.53 -25.10
C SER A 54 -27.29 3.73 -25.53
N ALA A 55 -25.96 3.66 -25.43
CA ALA A 55 -25.07 4.73 -25.88
C ALA A 55 -25.22 5.01 -27.39
N ARG A 56 -25.30 3.96 -28.21
CA ARG A 56 -25.57 4.10 -29.66
C ARG A 56 -26.95 4.73 -29.93
N ALA A 57 -27.98 4.34 -29.19
CA ALA A 57 -29.32 4.90 -29.34
C ALA A 57 -29.39 6.39 -28.95
N LEU A 58 -28.53 6.83 -28.03
CA LEU A 58 -28.37 8.23 -27.62
C LEU A 58 -27.44 9.04 -28.55
N TRP A 59 -26.91 8.42 -29.60
CA TRP A 59 -25.92 9.01 -30.51
C TRP A 59 -24.67 9.53 -29.78
N ALA A 60 -24.25 8.83 -28.71
CA ALA A 60 -23.02 9.17 -28.01
C ALA A 60 -21.79 8.94 -28.90
N ASP A 61 -20.87 9.90 -28.91
CA ASP A 61 -19.60 9.79 -29.63
C ASP A 61 -18.67 8.75 -28.99
N TYR A 62 -18.71 8.63 -27.67
CA TYR A 62 -17.86 7.75 -26.90
C TYR A 62 -18.66 7.03 -25.80
N ILE A 63 -18.19 5.86 -25.41
CA ILE A 63 -18.65 5.17 -24.18
C ILE A 63 -17.42 4.77 -23.36
N LEU A 64 -17.42 5.14 -22.08
CA LEU A 64 -16.42 4.71 -21.09
C LEU A 64 -17.04 3.63 -20.21
N PHE A 65 -16.46 2.44 -20.22
CA PHE A 65 -16.76 1.40 -19.23
C PHE A 65 -15.84 1.58 -18.03
N VAL A 66 -16.40 1.51 -16.82
CA VAL A 66 -15.66 1.66 -15.54
C VAL A 66 -16.22 0.64 -14.55
N ASP A 67 -15.40 -0.33 -14.14
CA ASP A 67 -15.71 -1.22 -13.03
C ASP A 67 -15.69 -0.43 -11.71
N THR A 68 -16.59 -0.75 -10.78
CA THR A 68 -16.88 0.07 -9.59
C THR A 68 -15.79 0.07 -8.53
N ASP A 69 -14.89 -0.90 -8.61
CA ASP A 69 -13.75 -1.11 -7.72
C ASP A 69 -12.44 -0.50 -8.27
N ASN A 70 -12.48 0.16 -9.43
CA ASN A 70 -11.35 0.92 -9.97
C ASN A 70 -11.29 2.34 -9.39
N LEU A 71 -10.11 2.72 -8.90
CA LEU A 71 -9.85 4.05 -8.33
C LEU A 71 -9.20 4.96 -9.38
N LEU A 72 -10.00 5.71 -10.12
CA LEU A 72 -9.49 6.71 -11.09
C LEU A 72 -9.04 7.97 -10.36
N THR A 73 -7.76 8.02 -9.97
CA THR A 73 -7.18 9.16 -9.24
C THR A 73 -6.87 10.36 -10.16
N ASN A 74 -6.54 10.10 -11.43
CA ASN A 74 -6.38 11.16 -12.42
C ASN A 74 -7.76 11.64 -12.93
N ARG A 75 -8.09 12.89 -12.60
CA ARG A 75 -9.38 13.52 -12.99
C ARG A 75 -9.53 13.79 -14.48
N ARG A 76 -8.47 13.62 -15.28
CA ARG A 76 -8.44 13.86 -16.72
C ARG A 76 -8.49 12.59 -17.55
N VAL A 77 -8.69 11.41 -16.94
CA VAL A 77 -8.76 10.11 -17.65
C VAL A 77 -9.64 10.18 -18.90
N LEU A 78 -10.90 10.64 -18.78
CA LEU A 78 -11.80 10.68 -19.93
C LEU A 78 -11.27 11.58 -21.06
N THR A 79 -10.83 12.80 -20.72
CA THR A 79 -10.31 13.76 -21.70
C THR A 79 -9.00 13.31 -22.33
N GLU A 80 -8.10 12.69 -21.56
CA GLU A 80 -6.82 12.18 -22.04
C GLU A 80 -7.03 10.97 -22.95
N MET A 81 -7.92 10.03 -22.59
CA MET A 81 -8.26 8.88 -23.44
C MET A 81 -8.95 9.30 -24.75
N ILE A 82 -9.79 10.33 -24.73
CA ILE A 82 -10.38 10.93 -25.94
C ILE A 82 -9.29 11.53 -26.83
N ALA A 83 -8.33 12.24 -26.23
CA ALA A 83 -7.25 12.94 -26.95
C ALA A 83 -6.29 11.99 -27.69
N GLU A 84 -6.11 10.75 -27.21
CA GLU A 84 -5.32 9.75 -27.92
C GLU A 84 -5.91 9.38 -29.30
N ASN A 85 -7.19 9.67 -29.54
CA ASN A 85 -7.87 9.45 -30.83
C ASN A 85 -7.83 7.97 -31.31
N LEU A 86 -7.88 7.04 -30.36
CA LEU A 86 -7.85 5.59 -30.57
C LEU A 86 -9.26 4.99 -30.49
N THR A 87 -9.51 3.90 -31.24
CA THR A 87 -10.84 3.27 -31.33
C THR A 87 -11.27 2.61 -30.02
N VAL A 88 -10.39 1.83 -29.40
CA VAL A 88 -10.58 1.25 -28.06
C VAL A 88 -9.32 1.47 -27.26
N VAL A 89 -9.41 2.20 -26.16
CA VAL A 89 -8.24 2.61 -25.36
C VAL A 89 -8.53 2.52 -23.87
N ALA A 90 -7.59 1.97 -23.12
CA ALA A 90 -7.66 1.87 -21.67
C ALA A 90 -6.57 2.73 -21.01
N PRO A 91 -6.89 3.46 -19.93
CA PRO A 91 -5.86 3.97 -19.02
C PRO A 91 -5.25 2.80 -18.26
N MET A 92 -3.91 2.73 -18.18
CA MET A 92 -3.24 1.71 -17.38
C MET A 92 -3.45 1.99 -15.89
N LEU A 93 -4.05 1.03 -15.20
CA LEU A 93 -4.31 1.09 -13.76
C LEU A 93 -3.25 0.30 -12.99
N GLU A 94 -2.79 0.85 -11.87
CA GLU A 94 -1.78 0.27 -11.00
C GLU A 94 -2.39 -0.72 -10.01
N SER A 95 -1.76 -1.87 -9.85
CA SER A 95 -2.01 -2.77 -8.73
C SER A 95 -0.72 -3.03 -7.94
N ARG A 96 -0.84 -3.69 -6.79
CA ARG A 96 0.29 -4.00 -5.90
C ARG A 96 1.35 -4.89 -6.57
N VAL A 97 0.89 -5.90 -7.33
CA VAL A 97 1.78 -6.84 -8.03
C VAL A 97 1.79 -6.53 -9.53
N LEU A 98 2.36 -7.42 -10.33
CA LEU A 98 2.42 -7.23 -11.77
C LEU A 98 1.06 -7.32 -12.47
N TYR A 99 -0.02 -7.70 -11.77
CA TYR A 99 -1.40 -7.64 -12.29
C TYR A 99 -1.74 -6.23 -12.82
N SER A 100 -2.53 -6.17 -13.88
CA SER A 100 -2.99 -4.91 -14.49
C SER A 100 -4.20 -5.16 -15.39
N ASN A 101 -4.78 -4.08 -15.90
CA ASN A 101 -5.98 -4.11 -16.71
C ASN A 101 -5.76 -4.39 -18.21
N PHE A 102 -4.67 -5.06 -18.59
CA PHE A 102 -4.35 -5.40 -19.97
C PHE A 102 -3.49 -6.67 -20.08
N TRP A 103 -3.53 -7.31 -21.25
CA TRP A 103 -2.63 -8.42 -21.60
C TRP A 103 -1.75 -8.03 -22.77
N CYS A 104 -0.43 -8.29 -22.70
CA CYS A 104 0.48 -8.07 -23.84
C CYS A 104 0.48 -9.22 -24.86
N GLY A 105 -0.09 -10.37 -24.53
CA GLY A 105 -0.06 -11.54 -25.38
C GLY A 105 -1.21 -12.48 -25.05
N VAL A 106 -1.60 -13.27 -26.04
CA VAL A 106 -2.57 -14.36 -25.91
C VAL A 106 -2.03 -15.64 -26.51
N THR A 107 -2.39 -16.79 -25.94
CA THR A 107 -2.13 -18.11 -26.53
C THR A 107 -3.13 -18.38 -27.68
N PRO A 108 -2.89 -19.39 -28.54
CA PRO A 108 -3.85 -19.79 -29.57
C PRO A 108 -5.23 -20.18 -29.00
N GLN A 109 -5.26 -20.65 -27.75
CA GLN A 109 -6.48 -20.99 -27.01
C GLN A 109 -7.14 -19.77 -26.34
N GLY A 110 -6.62 -18.56 -26.58
CA GLY A 110 -7.18 -17.30 -26.10
C GLY A 110 -6.73 -16.87 -24.70
N TYR A 111 -5.87 -17.65 -24.02
CA TYR A 111 -5.43 -17.37 -22.64
C TYR A 111 -4.33 -16.34 -22.56
N TYR A 112 -4.12 -15.77 -21.37
CA TYR A 112 -3.03 -14.85 -21.09
C TYR A 112 -1.67 -15.44 -21.49
N LYS A 113 -0.83 -14.60 -22.08
CA LYS A 113 0.58 -14.90 -22.34
C LYS A 113 1.43 -13.68 -22.00
N ARG A 114 2.31 -13.82 -21.00
CA ARG A 114 3.30 -12.78 -20.68
C ARG A 114 4.30 -12.63 -21.83
N THR A 115 4.59 -11.39 -22.21
CA THR A 115 5.60 -11.07 -23.23
C THR A 115 6.71 -10.21 -22.61
N PRO A 116 7.89 -10.10 -23.27
CA PRO A 116 8.97 -9.22 -22.80
C PRO A 116 8.58 -7.74 -22.69
N GLU A 117 7.53 -7.31 -23.39
CA GLU A 117 7.05 -5.93 -23.37
C GLU A 117 6.24 -5.59 -22.11
N TYR A 118 5.67 -6.59 -21.45
CA TYR A 118 4.73 -6.38 -20.35
C TYR A 118 5.34 -5.62 -19.18
N ILE A 119 6.47 -6.09 -18.65
CA ILE A 119 7.12 -5.48 -17.48
C ILE A 119 7.58 -4.03 -17.76
N PRO A 120 8.24 -3.74 -18.90
CA PRO A 120 8.60 -2.35 -19.24
C PRO A 120 7.41 -1.40 -19.33
N ILE A 121 6.28 -1.83 -19.91
CA ILE A 121 5.05 -1.02 -19.98
C ILE A 121 4.45 -0.87 -18.58
N ARG A 122 4.26 -1.98 -17.86
CA ARG A 122 3.62 -2.03 -16.54
C ARG A 122 4.34 -1.20 -15.47
N ASN A 123 5.66 -1.08 -15.57
CA ASN A 123 6.50 -0.34 -14.61
C ASN A 123 6.89 1.06 -15.14
N TRP A 124 6.19 1.60 -16.13
CA TRP A 124 6.46 2.91 -16.75
C TRP A 124 7.91 3.10 -17.26
N LYS A 125 8.66 2.01 -17.48
CA LYS A 125 9.99 2.08 -18.12
C LYS A 125 9.88 2.41 -19.61
N ARG A 126 8.73 2.09 -20.22
CA ARG A 126 8.35 2.50 -21.57
C ARG A 126 6.97 3.16 -21.51
N GLN A 127 6.92 4.46 -21.76
CA GLN A 127 5.69 5.24 -21.71
C GLN A 127 5.10 5.45 -23.11
N GLY A 128 3.78 5.44 -23.22
CA GLY A 128 3.04 5.64 -24.47
C GLY A 128 1.68 4.96 -24.48
N CYS A 129 1.15 4.75 -25.69
CA CYS A 129 -0.02 3.93 -25.93
C CYS A 129 0.37 2.74 -26.81
N PHE A 130 0.08 1.53 -26.35
CA PHE A 130 0.56 0.29 -26.95
C PHE A 130 -0.59 -0.55 -27.43
N ALA A 131 -0.48 -1.06 -28.66
CA ALA A 131 -1.42 -2.03 -29.18
C ALA A 131 -1.32 -3.32 -28.35
N VAL A 132 -2.45 -3.78 -27.83
CA VAL A 132 -2.54 -4.97 -26.99
C VAL A 132 -3.71 -5.85 -27.40
N PRO A 133 -3.61 -7.18 -27.28
CA PRO A 133 -4.69 -8.09 -27.64
C PRO A 133 -5.92 -8.00 -26.73
N MET A 134 -5.82 -7.34 -25.57
CA MET A 134 -6.91 -7.22 -24.60
C MET A 134 -6.68 -6.07 -23.61
N VAL A 135 -7.76 -5.35 -23.31
CA VAL A 135 -7.90 -4.43 -22.17
C VAL A 135 -9.18 -4.75 -21.42
N HIS A 136 -9.25 -4.44 -20.13
CA HIS A 136 -10.44 -4.65 -19.32
C HIS A 136 -10.60 -3.61 -18.21
N SER A 137 -11.66 -3.77 -17.41
CA SER A 137 -12.06 -3.01 -16.23
C SER A 137 -12.33 -1.51 -16.42
N THR A 138 -11.42 -0.75 -17.01
CA THR A 138 -11.71 0.63 -17.46
C THR A 138 -11.16 0.86 -18.85
N PHE A 139 -12.04 1.21 -19.78
CA PHE A 139 -11.67 1.51 -21.17
C PHE A 139 -12.74 2.33 -21.89
N LEU A 140 -12.29 3.15 -22.82
CA LEU A 140 -13.07 4.02 -23.69
C LEU A 140 -13.21 3.38 -25.07
N VAL A 141 -14.40 3.49 -25.67
CA VAL A 141 -14.67 3.12 -27.07
C VAL A 141 -15.16 4.36 -27.83
N ASP A 142 -14.52 4.66 -28.95
CA ASP A 142 -14.94 5.69 -29.91
C ASP A 142 -16.02 5.15 -30.86
N LEU A 143 -17.29 5.44 -30.56
CA LEU A 143 -18.45 4.93 -31.28
C LEU A 143 -18.65 5.57 -32.65
N ARG A 144 -17.92 6.65 -32.97
CA ARG A 144 -17.97 7.30 -34.29
C ARG A 144 -17.28 6.45 -35.36
N ARG A 145 -16.39 5.54 -34.97
CA ARG A 145 -15.68 4.64 -35.88
C ARG A 145 -16.64 3.55 -36.38
N SER A 146 -16.82 3.44 -37.70
CA SER A 146 -17.77 2.49 -38.32
C SER A 146 -17.55 1.04 -37.90
N ALA A 147 -16.29 0.60 -37.78
CA ALA A 147 -15.92 -0.75 -37.33
C ALA A 147 -16.48 -1.10 -35.94
N THR A 148 -16.68 -0.10 -35.07
CA THR A 148 -17.20 -0.37 -33.72
C THR A 148 -18.63 -0.84 -33.70
N ARG A 149 -19.39 -0.71 -34.80
CA ARG A 149 -20.76 -1.25 -34.93
C ARG A 149 -20.81 -2.77 -34.74
N ALA A 150 -19.74 -3.47 -35.12
CA ALA A 150 -19.60 -4.92 -34.98
C ALA A 150 -19.17 -5.37 -33.58
N LEU A 151 -18.83 -4.44 -32.67
CA LEU A 151 -18.48 -4.78 -31.29
C LEU A 151 -19.72 -5.21 -30.49
N ALA A 152 -19.57 -6.32 -29.76
CA ALA A 152 -20.58 -6.89 -28.90
C ALA A 152 -19.97 -7.59 -27.67
N PHE A 153 -20.69 -7.53 -26.55
CA PHE A 153 -20.47 -8.38 -25.37
C PHE A 153 -21.42 -9.57 -25.38
N HIS A 154 -22.61 -9.43 -25.97
CA HIS A 154 -23.63 -10.47 -25.97
C HIS A 154 -24.60 -10.37 -27.18
N PRO A 155 -25.04 -11.50 -27.79
CA PRO A 155 -24.47 -12.83 -27.62
C PRO A 155 -23.00 -12.89 -28.04
N PRO A 156 -22.19 -13.83 -27.52
CA PRO A 156 -20.86 -14.08 -28.05
C PRO A 156 -20.91 -14.33 -29.56
N HIS A 157 -19.82 -13.98 -30.25
CA HIS A 157 -19.70 -14.25 -31.68
C HIS A 157 -19.88 -15.76 -31.97
N HIS A 158 -20.50 -16.13 -33.09
CA HIS A 158 -20.80 -17.53 -33.41
C HIS A 158 -19.56 -18.44 -33.49
N ASP A 159 -18.42 -17.90 -33.96
CA ASP A 159 -17.12 -18.58 -33.94
C ASP A 159 -16.40 -18.61 -32.57
N TYR A 160 -17.00 -18.09 -31.50
CA TYR A 160 -16.35 -18.07 -30.19
C TYR A 160 -16.39 -19.45 -29.53
N THR A 161 -15.21 -20.04 -29.31
CA THR A 161 -15.05 -21.40 -28.76
C THR A 161 -14.27 -21.46 -27.44
N PHE A 162 -13.87 -20.30 -26.90
CA PHE A 162 -13.09 -20.21 -25.66
C PHE A 162 -14.00 -20.23 -24.42
N PRO A 163 -13.44 -20.33 -23.18
CA PRO A 163 -14.24 -20.18 -21.96
C PRO A 163 -15.03 -18.88 -21.93
N LEU A 164 -16.18 -18.92 -21.28
CA LEU A 164 -17.09 -17.78 -21.23
C LEU A 164 -16.61 -16.78 -20.16
N ASP A 165 -15.89 -15.75 -20.58
CA ASP A 165 -15.50 -14.61 -19.76
C ASP A 165 -15.81 -13.31 -20.53
N ASP A 166 -16.33 -12.30 -19.83
CA ASP A 166 -16.78 -11.05 -20.45
C ASP A 166 -15.65 -10.27 -21.14
N ILE A 167 -14.42 -10.33 -20.60
CA ILE A 167 -13.26 -9.64 -21.16
C ILE A 167 -12.72 -10.38 -22.39
N MET A 168 -12.72 -11.72 -22.35
CA MET A 168 -12.26 -12.56 -23.46
C MET A 168 -13.23 -12.49 -24.64
N VAL A 169 -14.53 -12.54 -24.37
CA VAL A 169 -15.59 -12.41 -25.39
C VAL A 169 -15.51 -11.06 -26.09
N PHE A 170 -15.37 -9.97 -25.34
CA PHE A 170 -15.25 -8.63 -25.92
C PHE A 170 -13.96 -8.49 -26.75
N ALA A 171 -12.83 -8.96 -26.23
CA ALA A 171 -11.56 -8.94 -26.96
C ALA A 171 -11.64 -9.75 -28.27
N PHE A 172 -12.31 -10.90 -28.26
CA PHE A 172 -12.57 -11.67 -29.48
C PHE A 172 -13.46 -10.90 -30.45
N SER A 173 -14.54 -10.28 -29.98
CA SER A 173 -15.41 -9.45 -30.80
C SER A 173 -14.65 -8.30 -31.46
N ALA A 174 -13.77 -7.63 -30.73
CA ALA A 174 -12.90 -6.57 -31.27
C ALA A 174 -11.96 -7.10 -32.37
N ARG A 175 -11.29 -8.23 -32.13
CA ARG A 175 -10.42 -8.85 -33.15
C ARG A 175 -11.19 -9.26 -34.41
N ARG A 176 -12.39 -9.83 -34.28
CA ARG A 176 -13.24 -10.20 -35.43
C ARG A 176 -13.76 -9.00 -36.20
N ALA A 177 -13.90 -7.85 -35.54
CA ALA A 177 -14.28 -6.58 -36.15
C ALA A 177 -13.09 -5.80 -36.72
N ASP A 178 -11.87 -6.36 -36.69
CA ASP A 178 -10.62 -5.68 -37.05
C ASP A 178 -10.39 -4.38 -36.26
N VAL A 179 -10.78 -4.39 -34.97
CA VAL A 179 -10.62 -3.27 -34.04
C VAL A 179 -9.48 -3.56 -33.08
N GLN A 180 -8.39 -2.80 -33.23
CA GLN A 180 -7.25 -2.85 -32.31
C GLN A 180 -7.55 -2.16 -30.98
N MET A 181 -7.19 -2.82 -29.88
CA MET A 181 -7.25 -2.25 -28.52
C MET A 181 -5.89 -1.71 -28.09
N TYR A 182 -5.90 -0.68 -27.25
CA TYR A 182 -4.70 0.00 -26.78
C TYR A 182 -4.71 0.19 -25.26
N ILE A 183 -3.54 0.05 -24.64
CA ILE A 183 -3.29 0.45 -23.25
C ILE A 183 -2.39 1.69 -23.24
N CYS A 184 -2.75 2.70 -22.46
CA CYS A 184 -2.00 3.95 -22.34
C CYS A 184 -1.45 4.12 -20.92
N ASN A 185 -0.15 4.41 -20.78
CA ASN A 185 0.54 4.61 -19.50
C ASN A 185 1.35 5.92 -19.47
N ARG A 186 0.94 6.93 -20.23
CA ARG A 186 1.63 8.25 -20.25
C ARG A 186 1.64 8.94 -18.88
N GLU A 187 0.59 8.71 -18.10
CA GLU A 187 0.39 9.24 -16.76
C GLU A 187 0.03 8.09 -15.80
N HIS A 188 0.01 8.37 -14.50
CA HIS A 188 -0.59 7.48 -13.50
C HIS A 188 -2.10 7.77 -13.44
N TYR A 189 -2.90 6.87 -14.01
CA TYR A 189 -4.33 7.12 -14.19
C TYR A 189 -5.20 6.69 -12.99
N GLY A 190 -4.74 5.72 -12.22
CA GLY A 190 -5.51 5.17 -11.12
C GLY A 190 -5.03 3.79 -10.68
N TYR A 191 -5.81 3.16 -9.82
CA TYR A 191 -5.50 1.89 -9.20
C TYR A 191 -6.63 0.88 -9.42
N LEU A 192 -6.31 -0.41 -9.34
CA LEU A 192 -7.28 -1.50 -9.32
C LEU A 192 -6.91 -2.55 -8.27
N PRO A 193 -7.90 -3.19 -7.62
CA PRO A 193 -7.65 -4.27 -6.69
C PRO A 193 -7.18 -5.53 -7.42
N LEU A 194 -6.57 -6.44 -6.64
CA LEU A 194 -6.25 -7.76 -7.15
C LEU A 194 -7.51 -8.62 -7.19
N PRO A 195 -7.71 -9.43 -8.24
CA PRO A 195 -8.80 -10.39 -8.28
C PRO A 195 -8.61 -11.38 -7.12
N LEU A 196 -9.74 -11.71 -6.49
CA LEU A 196 -9.77 -12.71 -5.43
C LEU A 196 -10.14 -14.07 -6.00
N LYS A 197 -9.65 -15.11 -5.33
CA LYS A 197 -9.98 -16.50 -5.62
C LYS A 197 -11.45 -16.77 -5.34
N GLN A 198 -12.02 -17.74 -6.05
CA GLN A 198 -13.43 -18.07 -5.98
C GLN A 198 -13.92 -18.49 -4.58
N GLU A 199 -13.03 -19.02 -3.73
CA GLU A 199 -13.35 -19.47 -2.36
C GLU A 199 -13.32 -18.33 -1.34
N GLN A 200 -12.84 -17.14 -1.71
CA GLN A 200 -12.66 -16.03 -0.79
C GLN A 200 -13.99 -15.33 -0.49
N SER A 201 -14.06 -14.70 0.69
CA SER A 201 -15.27 -14.06 1.21
C SER A 201 -15.39 -12.58 0.81
N LEU A 202 -16.54 -11.97 1.10
CA LEU A 202 -16.75 -10.53 0.92
C LEU A 202 -15.92 -9.71 1.92
N GLU A 203 -15.64 -10.23 3.10
CA GLU A 203 -14.77 -9.59 4.09
C GLU A 203 -13.34 -9.49 3.56
N GLU A 204 -12.84 -10.55 2.90
CA GLU A 204 -11.53 -10.52 2.23
C GLU A 204 -11.51 -9.53 1.05
N GLU A 205 -12.63 -9.35 0.36
CA GLU A 205 -12.79 -8.30 -0.66
C GLU A 205 -12.72 -6.90 -0.06
N VAL A 206 -13.39 -6.66 1.06
CA VAL A 206 -13.30 -5.40 1.79
C VAL A 206 -11.87 -5.14 2.26
N GLU A 207 -11.16 -6.15 2.78
CA GLU A 207 -9.76 -6.02 3.17
C GLU A 207 -8.85 -5.70 1.96
N SER A 208 -9.03 -6.40 0.83
CA SER A 208 -8.28 -6.18 -0.41
C SER A 208 -8.50 -4.76 -0.97
N PHE A 209 -9.76 -4.34 -1.07
CA PHE A 209 -10.11 -3.01 -1.58
C PHE A 209 -9.66 -1.90 -0.64
N SER A 210 -9.79 -2.10 0.69
CA SER A 210 -9.28 -1.16 1.69
C SER A 210 -7.78 -0.94 1.51
N HIS A 211 -7.02 -2.01 1.27
CA HIS A 211 -5.59 -1.90 0.99
C HIS A 211 -5.30 -1.12 -0.30
N THR A 212 -5.99 -1.41 -1.40
CA THR A 212 -5.86 -0.63 -2.65
C THR A 212 -6.15 0.86 -2.42
N MET A 213 -7.16 1.18 -1.61
CA MET A 213 -7.47 2.55 -1.24
C MET A 213 -6.36 3.20 -0.40
N THR A 214 -5.76 2.48 0.56
CA THR A 214 -4.63 2.99 1.34
C THR A 214 -3.36 3.21 0.51
N GLU A 215 -3.10 2.38 -0.51
CA GLU A 215 -1.98 2.62 -1.44
C GLU A 215 -2.23 3.86 -2.30
N ALA A 216 -3.45 4.03 -2.82
CA ALA A 216 -3.81 5.23 -3.58
C ALA A 216 -3.74 6.51 -2.73
N LEU A 217 -4.07 6.42 -1.43
CA LEU A 217 -3.96 7.55 -0.50
C LEU A 217 -2.53 8.03 -0.27
N ILE A 218 -1.50 7.24 -0.61
CA ILE A 218 -0.09 7.68 -0.50
C ILE A 218 0.14 8.94 -1.32
N ASP A 219 -0.36 8.94 -2.56
CA ASP A 219 -0.12 10.01 -3.53
C ASP A 219 -1.34 10.93 -3.73
N TYR A 220 -2.55 10.43 -3.43
CA TYR A 220 -3.79 11.13 -3.77
C TYR A 220 -4.75 11.20 -2.58
N LEU A 221 -5.02 12.41 -2.08
CA LEU A 221 -6.05 12.61 -1.08
C LEU A 221 -7.45 12.42 -1.69
N MET A 222 -8.07 11.28 -1.41
CA MET A 222 -9.43 10.95 -1.84
C MET A 222 -10.42 11.21 -0.72
N LYS A 223 -11.55 11.86 -1.04
CA LYS A 223 -12.63 12.12 -0.08
C LYS A 223 -13.93 11.48 -0.56
N PRO A 224 -14.74 10.89 0.33
CA PRO A 224 -16.07 10.45 -0.01
C PRO A 224 -16.88 11.58 -0.66
N SER A 225 -17.82 11.21 -1.54
CA SER A 225 -18.70 12.19 -2.15
C SER A 225 -19.53 12.92 -1.10
N LYS A 226 -19.65 14.25 -1.22
CA LYS A 226 -20.52 15.07 -0.37
C LYS A 226 -22.01 14.70 -0.45
N TYR A 227 -22.40 13.92 -1.46
CA TYR A 227 -23.77 13.45 -1.69
C TYR A 227 -24.03 12.05 -1.11
N MET A 228 -23.11 11.55 -0.30
CA MET A 228 -23.19 10.23 0.32
C MET A 228 -23.09 10.34 1.83
N HIS A 229 -24.17 10.02 2.53
CA HIS A 229 -24.14 9.72 3.93
C HIS A 229 -23.62 8.29 4.12
N HIS A 230 -22.47 8.16 4.76
CA HIS A 230 -21.93 6.87 5.17
C HIS A 230 -21.76 6.88 6.67
N THR A 231 -22.11 5.77 7.31
CA THR A 231 -21.77 5.55 8.70
C THR A 231 -20.26 5.34 8.77
N ALA A 232 -19.56 6.19 9.53
CA ALA A 232 -18.14 5.99 9.77
C ALA A 232 -17.93 4.58 10.36
N LYS A 233 -16.92 3.87 9.86
CA LYS A 233 -16.53 2.58 10.43
C LYS A 233 -16.16 2.82 11.90
N PRO A 234 -16.58 1.97 12.85
CA PRO A 234 -16.12 2.10 14.22
C PRO A 234 -14.60 2.05 14.24
N LEU A 235 -14.02 3.03 14.92
CA LEU A 235 -12.58 3.09 15.15
C LEU A 235 -12.26 2.27 16.38
N GLU A 236 -11.23 1.43 16.30
CA GLU A 236 -10.83 0.53 17.37
C GLU A 236 -9.33 0.56 17.59
N LYS A 237 -8.92 0.25 18.82
CA LYS A 237 -7.50 0.21 19.23
C LYS A 237 -6.88 -1.19 19.14
N MET A 238 -7.53 -2.17 18.52
CA MET A 238 -6.96 -3.51 18.26
C MET A 238 -6.41 -4.24 19.51
N GLY A 239 -6.95 -3.96 20.70
CA GLY A 239 -6.47 -4.53 21.97
C GLY A 239 -5.30 -3.77 22.61
N PHE A 240 -4.88 -2.63 22.05
CA PHE A 240 -3.96 -1.68 22.69
C PHE A 240 -4.73 -0.68 23.54
N ASP A 241 -4.10 -0.17 24.61
CA ASP A 241 -4.67 0.90 25.43
C ASP A 241 -4.69 2.22 24.64
N GLU A 242 -3.64 2.44 23.85
CA GLU A 242 -3.49 3.60 22.98
C GLU A 242 -2.68 3.26 21.71
N ILE A 243 -3.01 3.94 20.62
CA ILE A 243 -2.25 3.89 19.37
C ILE A 243 -1.79 5.30 19.05
N PHE A 244 -0.50 5.57 19.21
CA PHE A 244 0.08 6.87 18.97
C PHE A 244 0.53 7.03 17.51
N LEU A 245 0.17 8.16 16.90
CA LEU A 245 0.70 8.61 15.63
C LEU A 245 1.62 9.81 15.84
N ILE A 246 2.92 9.63 15.61
CA ILE A 246 3.92 10.70 15.68
C ILE A 246 3.86 11.51 14.39
N ASN A 247 3.58 12.80 14.49
CA ASN A 247 3.55 13.70 13.34
C ASN A 247 4.07 15.09 13.73
N LEU A 248 4.91 15.68 12.88
CA LEU A 248 5.31 17.06 13.02
C LEU A 248 4.13 17.99 12.71
N LYS A 249 3.85 18.96 13.60
CA LYS A 249 2.73 19.90 13.44
C LYS A 249 2.65 20.58 12.07
N ARG A 250 3.81 20.87 11.47
CA ARG A 250 3.92 21.50 10.14
C ARG A 250 3.64 20.55 8.97
N ARG A 251 3.69 19.23 9.17
CA ARG A 251 3.47 18.19 8.13
C ARG A 251 1.99 17.82 8.04
N ILE A 252 1.16 18.80 7.70
CA ILE A 252 -0.29 18.64 7.52
C ILE A 252 -0.59 17.67 6.37
N ASP A 253 0.25 17.66 5.34
CA ASP A 253 0.22 16.73 4.22
C ASP A 253 0.27 15.27 4.68
N ARG A 254 1.26 14.91 5.52
CA ARG A 254 1.42 13.56 6.06
C ARG A 254 0.33 13.22 7.06
N ARG A 255 -0.08 14.19 7.88
CA ARG A 255 -1.16 14.03 8.86
C ARG A 255 -2.48 13.68 8.20
N ASP A 256 -2.93 14.48 7.23
CA ASP A 256 -4.22 14.29 6.58
C ASP A 256 -4.26 12.96 5.82
N ARG A 257 -3.14 12.58 5.19
CA ARG A 257 -2.92 11.26 4.60
C ARG A 257 -3.11 10.15 5.61
N MET A 258 -2.35 10.17 6.71
CA MET A 258 -2.38 9.12 7.73
C MET A 258 -3.74 9.01 8.43
N LEU A 259 -4.39 10.12 8.75
CA LEU A 259 -5.74 10.12 9.31
C LEU A 259 -6.75 9.47 8.35
N SER A 260 -6.64 9.77 7.05
CA SER A 260 -7.49 9.15 6.03
C SER A 260 -7.22 7.64 5.93
N THR A 261 -5.95 7.23 5.88
CA THR A 261 -5.53 5.82 5.84
C THR A 261 -6.01 5.04 7.06
N LEU A 262 -5.82 5.57 8.27
CA LEU A 262 -6.21 4.92 9.51
C LEU A 262 -7.74 4.83 9.66
N ALA A 263 -8.48 5.84 9.18
CA ALA A 263 -9.94 5.77 9.11
C ALA A 263 -10.42 4.66 8.16
N VAL A 264 -9.78 4.47 7.00
CA VAL A 264 -10.07 3.34 6.09
C VAL A 264 -9.81 2.00 6.78
N LEU A 265 -8.71 1.88 7.52
CA LEU A 265 -8.38 0.67 8.27
C LEU A 265 -9.27 0.47 9.51
N GLY A 266 -10.00 1.49 9.95
CA GLY A 266 -10.84 1.47 11.15
C GLY A 266 -10.01 1.43 12.43
N ILE A 267 -8.92 2.20 12.47
CA ILE A 267 -7.97 2.26 13.59
C ILE A 267 -8.17 3.60 14.31
N ASP A 268 -8.46 3.51 15.60
CA ASP A 268 -8.51 4.67 16.49
C ASP A 268 -7.10 5.06 16.93
N ILE A 269 -6.80 6.35 16.95
CA ILE A 269 -5.45 6.87 17.25
C ILE A 269 -5.49 8.10 18.13
N THR A 270 -4.40 8.28 18.87
CA THR A 270 -4.03 9.54 19.51
C THR A 270 -2.91 10.19 18.72
N LEU A 271 -3.17 11.39 18.20
CA LEU A 271 -2.17 12.19 17.51
C LEU A 271 -1.18 12.77 18.53
N THR A 272 0.10 12.49 18.34
CA THR A 272 1.19 13.02 19.17
C THR A 272 2.00 14.04 18.36
N GLU A 273 2.05 15.28 18.84
CA GLU A 273 2.88 16.33 18.24
C GLU A 273 4.35 15.97 18.40
N ALA A 274 5.03 15.71 17.28
CA ALA A 274 6.45 15.42 17.25
C ALA A 274 7.28 16.67 17.57
N VAL A 275 8.42 16.47 18.22
CA VAL A 275 9.38 17.54 18.50
C VAL A 275 10.07 17.93 17.20
N ASP A 276 9.88 19.20 16.81
CA ASP A 276 10.51 19.75 15.64
C ASP A 276 11.99 20.06 15.90
N GLY A 277 12.88 19.20 15.40
CA GLY A 277 14.32 19.39 15.46
C GLY A 277 14.79 20.76 14.93
N LYS A 278 14.12 21.32 13.93
CA LYS A 278 14.46 22.65 13.36
C LYS A 278 14.17 23.80 14.31
N ALA A 279 13.27 23.58 15.28
CA ALA A 279 12.92 24.58 16.27
C ALA A 279 13.79 24.50 17.54
N LEU A 280 14.64 23.47 17.66
CA LEU A 280 15.55 23.31 18.79
C LEU A 280 16.79 24.19 18.62
N ASN A 281 17.19 24.89 19.69
CA ASN A 281 18.46 25.61 19.79
C ASN A 281 19.40 25.00 20.85
N SER A 282 20.67 25.40 20.87
CA SER A 282 21.67 24.81 21.78
C SER A 282 21.33 25.02 23.27
N SER A 283 20.76 26.18 23.63
CA SER A 283 20.36 26.46 25.03
C SER A 283 19.23 25.55 25.51
N GLN A 284 18.28 25.22 24.63
CA GLN A 284 17.21 24.26 24.93
C GLN A 284 17.76 22.85 25.12
N LEU A 285 18.67 22.40 24.25
CA LEU A 285 19.31 21.08 24.39
C LEU A 285 20.04 20.96 25.74
N GLN A 286 20.81 21.99 26.10
CA GLN A 286 21.51 22.04 27.39
C GLN A 286 20.54 22.04 28.58
N ALA A 287 19.45 22.81 28.51
CA ALA A 287 18.43 22.84 29.56
C ALA A 287 17.71 21.48 29.73
N MET A 288 17.62 20.70 28.65
CA MET A 288 17.07 19.34 28.67
C MET A 288 18.10 18.27 29.10
N GLY A 289 19.36 18.66 29.34
CA GLY A 289 20.45 17.73 29.65
C GLY A 289 20.75 16.77 28.51
N ILE A 290 20.59 17.23 27.27
CA ILE A 290 20.88 16.45 26.07
C ILE A 290 22.36 16.60 25.75
N ASP A 291 23.08 15.48 25.86
CA ASP A 291 24.47 15.35 25.45
C ASP A 291 24.61 14.16 24.51
N MET A 292 25.39 14.33 23.46
CA MET A 292 25.70 13.26 22.51
C MET A 292 26.59 12.20 23.15
N LEU A 293 26.38 10.92 22.81
CA LEU A 293 27.32 9.86 23.18
C LEU A 293 28.73 10.17 22.62
N PRO A 294 29.77 10.29 23.47
CA PRO A 294 31.10 10.68 23.01
C PRO A 294 31.64 9.75 21.92
N GLY A 295 32.09 10.33 20.81
CA GLY A 295 32.65 9.57 19.68
C GLY A 295 31.61 8.96 18.74
N TYR A 296 30.31 9.19 18.95
CA TYR A 296 29.30 8.74 17.99
C TYR A 296 29.54 9.33 16.60
N LYS A 297 29.51 8.42 15.63
CA LYS A 297 29.35 8.73 14.21
C LYS A 297 28.33 7.76 13.63
N ASP A 298 27.44 8.28 12.78
CA ASP A 298 26.51 7.49 11.99
C ASP A 298 27.29 6.40 11.24
N PRO A 299 26.96 5.10 11.42
CA PRO A 299 27.69 3.98 10.84
C PRO A 299 27.81 4.00 9.31
N TYR A 300 26.87 4.63 8.60
CA TYR A 300 26.82 4.59 7.14
C TYR A 300 27.49 5.80 6.49
N SER A 301 27.37 6.96 7.12
CA SER A 301 27.81 8.24 6.56
C SER A 301 28.95 8.90 7.33
N GLY A 302 29.26 8.43 8.54
CA GLY A 302 30.29 8.98 9.42
C GLY A 302 29.94 10.34 10.03
N ARG A 303 28.66 10.76 9.96
CA ARG A 303 28.15 12.06 10.40
C ARG A 303 27.83 12.07 11.90
N VAL A 304 27.75 13.26 12.49
CA VAL A 304 27.22 13.48 13.84
C VAL A 304 25.70 13.58 13.80
N LEU A 305 25.06 13.53 14.98
CA LEU A 305 23.61 13.73 15.12
C LEU A 305 23.19 15.06 14.50
N THR A 306 22.06 15.00 13.82
CA THR A 306 21.29 16.15 13.39
C THR A 306 20.27 16.52 14.47
N ARG A 307 19.83 17.78 14.47
CA ARG A 307 18.72 18.19 15.34
C ARG A 307 17.41 17.50 14.99
N GLY A 308 17.23 17.13 13.72
CA GLY A 308 16.11 16.32 13.26
C GLY A 308 16.08 14.95 13.92
N GLU A 309 17.20 14.24 14.00
CA GLU A 309 17.32 12.97 14.74
C GLU A 309 17.07 13.14 16.25
N ILE A 310 17.55 14.24 16.85
CA ILE A 310 17.23 14.58 18.25
C ILE A 310 15.72 14.78 18.43
N GLY A 311 15.08 15.53 17.53
CA GLY A 311 13.63 15.72 17.53
C GLY A 311 12.86 14.40 17.40
N CYS A 312 13.32 13.51 16.53
CA CYS A 312 12.77 12.16 16.40
C CYS A 312 12.88 11.38 17.73
N PHE A 313 14.08 11.31 18.32
CA PHE A 313 14.30 10.64 19.60
C PHE A 313 13.39 11.19 20.70
N LEU A 314 13.32 12.52 20.84
CA LEU A 314 12.50 13.18 21.85
C LEU A 314 11.00 12.91 21.67
N SER A 315 10.54 12.77 20.43
CA SER A 315 9.14 12.43 20.13
C SER A 315 8.78 11.04 20.67
N HIS A 316 9.63 10.03 20.45
CA HIS A 316 9.45 8.70 21.05
C HIS A 316 9.63 8.72 22.57
N TYR A 317 10.63 9.43 23.07
CA TYR A 317 10.89 9.56 24.51
C TYR A 317 9.71 10.17 25.27
N ASN A 318 9.03 11.16 24.68
CA ASN A 318 7.82 11.74 25.25
C ASN A 318 6.66 10.74 25.33
N ILE A 319 6.50 9.88 24.32
CA ILE A 319 5.52 8.78 24.38
C ILE A 319 5.89 7.80 25.47
N TRP A 320 7.17 7.41 25.62
CA TRP A 320 7.59 6.49 26.69
C TRP A 320 7.28 7.06 28.07
N LYS A 321 7.52 8.36 28.31
CA LYS A 321 7.11 9.04 29.54
C LYS A 321 5.61 8.97 29.73
N GLN A 322 4.83 9.29 28.71
CA GLN A 322 3.37 9.26 28.76
C GLN A 322 2.83 7.86 29.11
N VAL A 323 3.39 6.80 28.51
CA VAL A 323 3.06 5.41 28.82
C VAL A 323 3.26 5.11 30.30
N VAL A 324 4.39 5.54 30.88
CA VAL A 324 4.69 5.33 32.29
C VAL A 324 3.81 6.17 33.21
N GLU A 325 3.63 7.45 32.90
CA GLU A 325 2.83 8.40 33.68
C GLU A 325 1.36 7.99 33.75
N GLN A 326 0.82 7.47 32.65
CA GLN A 326 -0.59 7.04 32.54
C GLN A 326 -0.79 5.56 32.88
N GLY A 327 0.29 4.79 33.07
CA GLY A 327 0.21 3.36 33.38
C GLY A 327 -0.35 2.50 32.25
N LEU A 328 -0.16 2.91 30.98
CA LEU A 328 -0.63 2.18 29.81
C LEU A 328 0.16 0.86 29.68
N GLN A 329 -0.53 -0.27 29.68
CA GLN A 329 0.08 -1.60 29.70
C GLN A 329 0.69 -1.97 28.36
N ARG A 330 0.00 -1.66 27.26
CA ARG A 330 0.49 -1.90 25.89
C ARG A 330 0.00 -0.82 24.94
N VAL A 331 0.92 -0.29 24.15
CA VAL A 331 0.63 0.74 23.14
C VAL A 331 1.24 0.37 21.80
N LEU A 332 0.69 0.92 20.73
CA LEU A 332 1.30 0.88 19.39
C LEU A 332 1.77 2.29 19.03
N VAL A 333 3.01 2.42 18.57
CA VAL A 333 3.58 3.69 18.10
C VAL A 333 3.79 3.60 16.60
N LEU A 334 3.32 4.61 15.86
CA LEU A 334 3.41 4.71 14.40
C LEU A 334 4.04 6.05 13.99
N GLU A 335 4.92 6.04 13.00
CA GLU A 335 5.40 7.24 12.30
C GLU A 335 4.43 7.66 11.17
N ASP A 336 4.55 8.90 10.70
CA ASP A 336 3.60 9.50 9.74
C ASP A 336 3.89 9.23 8.25
N ASP A 337 4.97 8.54 7.93
CA ASP A 337 5.43 8.26 6.56
C ASP A 337 5.46 6.76 6.23
N VAL A 338 4.61 5.99 6.90
CA VAL A 338 4.41 4.55 6.66
C VAL A 338 3.27 4.24 5.68
N ARG A 339 3.33 3.03 5.11
CA ARG A 339 2.24 2.34 4.42
C ARG A 339 2.02 0.96 5.03
N PHE A 340 0.82 0.42 4.86
CA PHE A 340 0.33 -0.76 5.57
C PHE A 340 0.19 -1.96 4.62
N GLU A 341 0.65 -3.12 5.07
CA GLU A 341 0.43 -4.37 4.34
C GLU A 341 -1.05 -4.80 4.35
N PRO A 342 -1.51 -5.61 3.38
CA PRO A 342 -2.85 -6.19 3.43
C PRO A 342 -3.08 -6.94 4.73
N ARG A 343 -4.31 -6.83 5.23
CA ARG A 343 -4.72 -7.49 6.49
C ARG A 343 -3.89 -7.05 7.69
N PHE A 344 -3.31 -5.85 7.67
CA PHE A 344 -2.52 -5.29 8.77
C PHE A 344 -3.18 -5.51 10.13
N ARG A 345 -4.44 -5.07 10.28
CA ARG A 345 -5.20 -5.15 11.54
C ARG A 345 -5.37 -6.59 12.01
N SER A 346 -5.95 -7.45 11.17
CA SER A 346 -6.22 -8.84 11.53
C SER A 346 -4.93 -9.62 11.81
N ARG A 347 -3.86 -9.37 11.04
CA ARG A 347 -2.54 -9.98 11.28
C ARG A 347 -1.90 -9.53 12.60
N LEU A 348 -1.92 -8.23 12.90
CA LEU A 348 -1.35 -7.73 14.15
C LEU A 348 -2.11 -8.24 15.38
N VAL A 349 -3.45 -8.21 15.33
CA VAL A 349 -4.30 -8.76 16.41
C VAL A 349 -3.97 -10.23 16.65
N THR A 350 -3.91 -11.05 15.58
CA THR A 350 -3.59 -12.48 15.68
C THR A 350 -2.21 -12.71 16.32
N ILE A 351 -1.20 -11.89 15.98
CA ILE A 351 0.14 -11.99 16.58
C ILE A 351 0.08 -11.66 18.07
N MET A 352 -0.60 -10.59 18.47
CA MET A 352 -0.72 -10.20 19.88
C MET A 352 -1.50 -11.24 20.70
N GLU A 353 -2.57 -11.81 20.15
CA GLU A 353 -3.30 -12.92 20.79
C GLU A 353 -2.43 -14.16 20.98
N ASN A 354 -1.56 -14.48 20.02
CA ASN A 354 -0.62 -15.60 20.15
C ASN A 354 0.45 -15.32 21.22
N VAL A 355 0.95 -14.08 21.30
CA VAL A 355 1.88 -13.64 22.36
C VAL A 355 1.23 -13.83 23.73
N ASP A 356 -0.02 -13.39 23.89
CA ASP A 356 -0.77 -13.51 25.15
C ASP A 356 -1.06 -14.97 25.50
N ARG A 357 -1.45 -15.78 24.52
CA ARG A 357 -1.73 -17.22 24.72
C ARG A 357 -0.51 -18.00 25.20
N VAL A 358 0.67 -17.68 24.69
CA VAL A 358 1.93 -18.34 25.10
C VAL A 358 2.47 -17.76 26.41
N GLY A 359 1.99 -16.59 26.84
CA GLY A 359 2.52 -15.88 28.00
C GLY A 359 3.96 -15.42 27.78
N LEU A 360 4.27 -14.98 26.56
CA LEU A 360 5.61 -14.50 26.21
C LEU A 360 5.85 -13.13 26.86
N ASP A 361 6.89 -13.02 27.69
CA ASP A 361 7.36 -11.73 28.19
C ASP A 361 7.98 -10.91 27.05
N TRP A 362 7.52 -9.67 26.87
CA TRP A 362 8.01 -8.77 25.83
C TRP A 362 8.01 -7.31 26.29
N ASP A 363 8.95 -6.54 25.76
CA ASP A 363 9.04 -5.10 25.97
C ASP A 363 8.72 -4.30 24.72
N LEU A 364 9.26 -4.75 23.58
CA LEU A 364 9.13 -4.08 22.30
C LEU A 364 8.91 -5.11 21.19
N ILE A 365 7.94 -4.88 20.32
CA ILE A 365 7.73 -5.68 19.11
C ILE A 365 7.73 -4.74 17.90
N TYR A 366 8.76 -4.84 17.05
CA TYR A 366 8.78 -4.11 15.79
C TYR A 366 7.66 -4.58 14.86
N VAL A 367 6.94 -3.62 14.30
CA VAL A 367 5.88 -3.82 13.31
C VAL A 367 6.37 -3.39 11.91
N GLY A 368 7.22 -2.36 11.86
CA GLY A 368 7.99 -1.94 10.69
C GLY A 368 9.39 -1.46 11.09
N ARG A 369 10.40 -1.91 10.35
CA ARG A 369 11.81 -1.55 10.51
C ARG A 369 12.61 -1.88 9.25
N LYS A 370 13.84 -1.40 9.17
CA LYS A 370 14.87 -1.83 8.22
C LYS A 370 15.76 -2.88 8.85
N ARG A 371 15.75 -4.09 8.30
CA ARG A 371 16.69 -5.16 8.65
C ARG A 371 18.04 -4.85 8.00
N LEU A 372 19.09 -4.69 8.79
CA LEU A 372 20.44 -4.44 8.26
C LEU A 372 21.22 -5.72 8.00
N GLN A 373 20.95 -6.77 8.77
CA GLN A 373 21.50 -8.11 8.54
C GLN A 373 20.53 -8.97 7.73
N VAL A 374 20.57 -8.85 6.40
CA VAL A 374 19.68 -9.61 5.49
C VAL A 374 20.24 -10.95 5.02
N LYS A 375 21.53 -11.21 5.26
CA LYS A 375 22.20 -12.43 4.78
C LYS A 375 21.77 -13.69 5.52
N GLN A 376 21.33 -13.57 6.76
CA GLN A 376 20.85 -14.70 7.55
C GLN A 376 19.42 -14.44 8.02
N PRO A 377 18.54 -15.46 7.96
CA PRO A 377 17.20 -15.33 8.51
C PRO A 377 17.29 -15.14 10.03
N GLU A 378 16.44 -14.29 10.57
CA GLU A 378 16.30 -14.14 12.01
C GLU A 378 15.62 -15.36 12.62
N ARG A 379 15.90 -15.60 13.91
CA ARG A 379 15.41 -16.78 14.61
C ARG A 379 13.93 -16.59 15.00
N TRP A 380 13.09 -17.54 14.63
CA TRP A 380 11.69 -17.63 15.06
C TRP A 380 11.55 -17.79 16.58
N VAL A 381 10.54 -17.13 17.14
CA VAL A 381 10.12 -17.32 18.53
C VAL A 381 9.34 -18.62 18.64
N GLU A 382 9.71 -19.48 19.59
CA GLU A 382 9.04 -20.75 19.80
C GLU A 382 7.61 -20.54 20.29
N GLY A 383 6.64 -21.25 19.70
CA GLY A 383 5.22 -21.17 20.09
C GLY A 383 4.44 -19.97 19.56
N VAL A 384 5.10 -18.94 19.02
CA VAL A 384 4.45 -17.74 18.45
C VAL A 384 4.72 -17.65 16.94
N SER A 385 3.71 -17.93 16.13
CA SER A 385 3.80 -17.77 14.68
C SER A 385 4.00 -16.31 14.30
N ASN A 386 4.76 -16.05 13.23
CA ASN A 386 4.98 -14.71 12.69
C ASN A 386 5.76 -13.74 13.59
N LEU A 387 6.56 -14.26 14.53
CA LEU A 387 7.39 -13.47 15.43
C LEU A 387 8.83 -14.00 15.44
N VAL A 388 9.81 -13.10 15.37
CA VAL A 388 11.25 -13.40 15.37
C VAL A 388 12.00 -12.56 16.40
N HIS A 389 13.20 -13.01 16.76
CA HIS A 389 14.18 -12.21 17.49
C HIS A 389 14.90 -11.25 16.51
N PRO A 390 14.74 -9.92 16.63
CA PRO A 390 15.37 -8.97 15.73
C PRO A 390 16.88 -8.96 15.93
N ASP A 391 17.59 -8.79 14.82
CA ASP A 391 19.00 -8.42 14.81
C ASP A 391 19.14 -6.88 14.68
N TYR A 392 20.35 -6.40 14.37
CA TYR A 392 20.60 -4.97 14.15
C TYR A 392 19.62 -4.37 13.13
N SER A 393 18.97 -3.29 13.54
CA SER A 393 17.78 -2.73 12.90
C SER A 393 17.87 -1.22 12.83
N TYR A 394 17.44 -0.64 11.71
CA TYR A 394 17.22 0.79 11.53
C TYR A 394 15.73 1.10 11.36
N TRP A 395 15.39 2.38 11.43
CA TRP A 395 14.02 2.91 11.32
C TRP A 395 13.07 2.45 12.42
N THR A 396 12.23 3.37 12.88
CA THR A 396 11.22 3.17 13.92
C THR A 396 9.79 3.32 13.40
N LEU A 397 9.58 2.98 12.13
CA LEU A 397 8.31 3.09 11.38
C LEU A 397 7.07 2.76 12.22
N GLY A 398 7.14 1.65 12.96
CA GLY A 398 6.19 1.40 14.04
C GLY A 398 6.54 0.19 14.88
N TYR A 399 6.15 0.23 16.15
CA TYR A 399 6.39 -0.83 17.14
C TYR A 399 5.32 -0.84 18.23
N ALA A 400 5.03 -2.03 18.75
CA ALA A 400 4.32 -2.16 20.01
C ALA A 400 5.29 -1.99 21.18
N LEU A 401 4.85 -1.37 22.26
CA LEU A 401 5.63 -1.13 23.48
C LEU A 401 4.82 -1.49 24.73
N SER A 402 5.41 -2.24 25.64
CA SER A 402 4.82 -2.53 26.94
C SER A 402 5.18 -1.44 27.97
N LEU A 403 4.40 -1.35 29.06
CA LEU A 403 4.72 -0.47 30.19
C LEU A 403 6.13 -0.72 30.74
N GLN A 404 6.52 -2.00 30.84
CA GLN A 404 7.83 -2.40 31.35
C GLN A 404 8.93 -1.99 30.37
N GLY A 405 8.70 -2.16 29.06
CA GLY A 405 9.60 -1.68 28.02
C GLY A 405 9.83 -0.19 28.11
N ALA A 406 8.76 0.61 28.24
CA ALA A 406 8.87 2.06 28.42
C ALA A 406 9.72 2.43 29.65
N LYS A 407 9.51 1.77 30.79
CA LYS A 407 10.32 1.97 32.01
C LYS A 407 11.79 1.64 31.79
N ARG A 408 12.11 0.53 31.12
CA ARG A 408 13.49 0.13 30.79
C ARG A 408 14.17 1.15 29.88
N LEU A 409 13.48 1.58 28.81
CA LEU A 409 13.99 2.59 27.87
C LEU A 409 14.23 3.95 28.55
N LEU A 410 13.39 4.38 29.48
CA LEU A 410 13.62 5.62 30.25
C LEU A 410 14.74 5.45 31.28
N GLY A 411 14.79 4.28 31.93
CA GLY A 411 15.75 3.95 32.99
C GLY A 411 17.22 3.98 32.53
N ALA A 412 17.50 3.75 31.25
CA ALA A 412 18.85 3.81 30.70
C ALA A 412 19.44 5.24 30.60
N ARG A 413 18.64 6.28 30.88
CA ARG A 413 19.04 7.70 30.93
C ARG A 413 19.76 8.15 29.67
N ALA A 414 19.14 7.90 28.52
CA ALA A 414 19.72 8.15 27.20
C ALA A 414 19.96 9.63 26.88
N LEU A 415 19.28 10.59 27.55
CA LEU A 415 19.40 12.01 27.20
C LEU A 415 20.84 12.54 27.33
N GLY A 416 21.57 12.17 28.38
CA GLY A 416 22.97 12.59 28.57
C GLY A 416 24.02 11.76 27.79
N LYS A 417 23.57 10.85 26.93
CA LYS A 417 24.41 9.97 26.09
C LYS A 417 23.64 9.54 24.85
N MET A 418 23.11 10.54 24.14
CA MET A 418 22.11 10.34 23.10
C MET A 418 22.71 9.69 21.86
N LEU A 419 21.95 8.76 21.31
CA LEU A 419 22.08 8.15 20.00
C LEU A 419 20.76 8.41 19.25
N PRO A 420 20.71 8.34 17.91
CA PRO A 420 19.43 8.22 17.21
C PRO A 420 18.59 7.09 17.79
N VAL A 421 17.26 7.22 17.73
CA VAL A 421 16.34 6.26 18.37
C VAL A 421 16.54 4.85 17.83
N ASP A 422 16.80 4.72 16.53
CA ASP A 422 17.02 3.44 15.86
C ASP A 422 18.43 2.86 16.07
N GLU A 423 19.37 3.61 16.64
CA GLU A 423 20.63 3.09 17.18
C GLU A 423 20.52 2.75 18.66
N TYR A 424 19.78 3.56 19.40
CA TYR A 424 19.53 3.37 20.82
C TYR A 424 18.77 2.06 21.09
N LEU A 425 17.70 1.79 20.35
CA LEU A 425 16.90 0.58 20.57
C LEU A 425 17.75 -0.70 20.43
N PRO A 426 18.51 -0.94 19.34
CA PRO A 426 19.43 -2.09 19.25
C PRO A 426 20.46 -2.22 20.35
N VAL A 427 20.96 -1.09 20.89
CA VAL A 427 21.83 -1.12 22.08
C VAL A 427 21.09 -1.75 23.25
N MET A 428 19.83 -1.36 23.49
CA MET A 428 19.04 -1.81 24.63
C MET A 428 18.72 -3.32 24.63
N PHE A 429 18.78 -3.99 23.47
CA PHE A 429 18.59 -5.45 23.35
C PHE A 429 19.85 -6.20 22.87
N ASN A 430 21.05 -5.61 23.03
CA ASN A 430 22.36 -6.19 22.73
C ASN A 430 22.54 -6.68 21.27
N LYS A 431 22.04 -5.91 20.30
CA LYS A 431 22.18 -6.20 18.86
C LYS A 431 22.83 -5.05 18.07
N HIS A 432 23.47 -4.11 18.76
CA HIS A 432 24.22 -3.05 18.10
C HIS A 432 25.63 -3.55 17.71
N PRO A 433 26.16 -3.25 16.50
CA PRO A 433 27.43 -3.80 16.03
C PRO A 433 28.66 -3.17 16.70
N ARG A 434 28.54 -1.99 17.31
CA ARG A 434 29.62 -1.34 18.07
C ARG A 434 29.49 -1.61 19.57
N GLU A 435 30.43 -2.39 20.09
CA GLU A 435 30.52 -2.69 21.53
C GLU A 435 30.76 -1.44 22.38
N GLU A 436 31.51 -0.47 21.86
CA GLU A 436 31.79 0.81 22.53
C GLU A 436 30.51 1.57 22.90
N TYR A 437 29.50 1.55 22.03
CA TYR A 437 28.23 2.22 22.29
C TYR A 437 27.43 1.43 23.31
N MET A 438 27.41 0.10 23.21
CA MET A 438 26.73 -0.75 24.19
C MET A 438 27.32 -0.60 25.59
N ALA A 439 28.65 -0.48 25.70
CA ALA A 439 29.36 -0.31 26.97
C ALA A 439 28.93 0.94 27.76
N GLN A 440 28.37 1.96 27.09
CA GLN A 440 27.87 3.18 27.76
C GLN A 440 26.54 2.95 28.51
N PHE A 441 25.85 1.84 28.28
CA PHE A 441 24.55 1.54 28.90
C PHE A 441 24.64 0.27 29.71
N GLU A 442 24.71 0.31 31.04
CA GLU A 442 24.89 -0.90 31.85
C GLU A 442 23.69 -1.85 31.81
N GLN A 443 22.47 -1.31 31.89
CA GLN A 443 21.23 -2.08 31.83
C GLN A 443 20.73 -2.15 30.39
N ARG A 444 20.87 -3.32 29.75
CA ARG A 444 20.46 -3.61 28.36
C ARG A 444 19.66 -4.91 28.28
N ASP A 445 18.59 -4.99 29.05
CA ASP A 445 17.75 -6.18 29.23
C ASP A 445 16.39 -6.06 28.51
N LEU A 446 16.30 -5.21 27.48
CA LEU A 446 15.06 -5.02 26.72
C LEU A 446 14.72 -6.30 25.94
N LEU A 447 13.54 -6.85 26.17
CA LEU A 447 13.01 -8.02 25.46
C LEU A 447 12.37 -7.57 24.14
N ALA A 448 13.18 -7.51 23.09
CA ALA A 448 12.76 -7.09 21.77
C ALA A 448 12.40 -8.28 20.85
N PHE A 449 11.32 -8.12 20.11
CA PHE A 449 10.86 -9.02 19.04
C PHE A 449 10.51 -8.22 17.78
N SER A 450 10.23 -8.91 16.68
CA SER A 450 9.76 -8.31 15.44
C SER A 450 8.74 -9.22 14.78
N VAL A 451 7.69 -8.64 14.20
CA VAL A 451 6.78 -9.39 13.33
C VAL A 451 7.52 -9.82 12.06
N GLU A 452 7.18 -11.00 11.52
CA GLU A 452 7.73 -11.53 10.27
C GLU A 452 6.62 -12.30 9.50
N PRO A 453 6.28 -11.90 8.26
CA PRO A 453 6.81 -10.73 7.55
C PRO A 453 6.31 -9.42 8.14
N LEU A 454 7.13 -8.36 7.98
CA LEU A 454 6.83 -7.00 8.41
C LEU A 454 5.45 -6.54 7.91
N LEU A 455 4.81 -5.69 8.71
CA LEU A 455 3.44 -5.20 8.46
C LEU A 455 3.41 -3.74 8.01
N LEU A 456 4.50 -3.01 8.20
CA LEU A 456 4.67 -1.61 7.84
C LEU A 456 5.96 -1.44 7.02
N PHE A 457 5.88 -0.57 6.04
CA PHE A 457 6.99 -0.15 5.18
C PHE A 457 6.97 1.36 5.03
N PRO A 458 8.09 2.01 4.70
CA PRO A 458 8.05 3.43 4.36
C PRO A 458 7.24 3.62 3.07
N THR A 459 6.62 4.79 2.93
CA THR A 459 5.95 5.20 1.69
C THR A 459 6.95 5.33 0.53
N HIS A 460 8.15 5.83 0.82
CA HIS A 460 9.22 6.02 -0.16
C HIS A 460 10.56 5.58 0.45
N TYR A 461 11.40 4.94 -0.36
CA TYR A 461 12.77 4.60 0.00
C TYR A 461 13.74 5.70 -0.43
N THR A 462 14.88 5.79 0.25
CA THR A 462 15.95 6.73 -0.12
C THR A 462 16.33 6.59 -1.59
N GLY A 463 16.26 7.70 -2.34
CA GLY A 463 16.56 7.75 -3.78
C GLY A 463 15.36 7.53 -4.70
N GLU A 464 14.19 7.16 -4.17
CA GLU A 464 12.95 7.13 -4.95
C GLU A 464 12.41 8.55 -5.19
N PRO A 465 11.78 8.81 -6.36
CA PRO A 465 11.06 10.07 -6.58
C PRO A 465 10.04 10.31 -5.46
N GLY A 466 10.04 11.51 -4.87
CA GLY A 466 9.14 11.85 -3.75
C GLY A 466 9.70 11.57 -2.36
N TYR A 467 10.84 10.89 -2.23
CA TYR A 467 11.51 10.68 -0.94
C TYR A 467 11.98 12.01 -0.32
N PHE A 468 11.72 12.18 0.97
CA PHE A 468 12.16 13.32 1.76
C PHE A 468 12.21 12.95 3.25
N SER A 469 13.33 13.23 3.93
CA SER A 469 13.50 13.01 5.37
C SER A 469 13.63 14.32 6.16
N ASP A 470 12.71 14.54 7.11
CA ASP A 470 12.79 15.67 8.06
C ASP A 470 13.89 15.48 9.12
N THR A 471 14.32 14.24 9.37
CA THR A 471 15.43 13.97 10.31
C THR A 471 16.77 14.37 9.69
N GLU A 472 16.97 14.05 8.41
CA GLU A 472 18.23 14.28 7.70
C GLU A 472 18.40 15.73 7.20
N THR A 473 17.30 16.48 7.03
CA THR A 473 17.28 17.83 6.47
C THR A 473 17.05 18.93 7.52
N SER A 474 17.98 19.13 8.46
CA SER A 474 17.94 20.12 9.55
C SER A 474 19.28 20.86 9.70
N THR A 475 19.89 20.83 10.89
CA THR A 475 21.26 21.29 11.17
C THR A 475 21.98 20.22 11.99
N ILE A 476 23.30 20.30 12.09
CA ILE A 476 24.01 19.46 13.07
C ILE A 476 23.67 19.88 14.51
N TRP A 477 23.87 18.97 15.45
CA TRP A 477 23.39 19.13 16.82
C TRP A 477 24.02 20.30 17.59
N ASP A 478 25.30 20.60 17.37
CA ASP A 478 26.11 21.57 18.11
C ASP A 478 26.35 22.90 17.37
N ASP A 479 25.94 23.00 16.11
CA ASP A 479 26.10 24.20 15.28
C ASP A 479 24.86 24.46 14.40
N GLU A 480 24.17 25.55 14.70
CA GLU A 480 22.96 26.00 14.01
C GLU A 480 23.26 26.62 12.63
N ALA A 481 24.52 27.02 12.36
CA ALA A 481 24.92 27.57 11.07
C ALA A 481 25.15 26.49 10.01
N THR A 482 25.41 25.25 10.44
CA THR A 482 25.69 24.12 9.54
C THR A 482 24.42 23.36 9.19
N THR A 483 23.77 23.78 8.10
CA THR A 483 22.58 23.12 7.55
C THR A 483 22.90 21.75 6.98
N THR A 484 21.97 20.81 7.12
CA THR A 484 22.08 19.48 6.56
C THR A 484 21.09 19.28 5.40
N ASP A 485 21.59 18.80 4.26
CA ASP A 485 20.79 18.36 3.10
C ASP A 485 21.45 17.09 2.53
N TRP A 486 21.57 16.08 3.39
CA TRP A 486 22.34 14.87 3.11
C TRP A 486 21.62 13.94 2.13
N ASP A 487 20.30 14.09 1.97
CA ASP A 487 19.48 13.40 0.97
C ASP A 487 19.98 13.69 -0.45
N ARG A 488 20.35 14.95 -0.76
CA ARG A 488 20.87 15.35 -2.08
C ARG A 488 22.32 14.96 -2.35
N GLN A 489 23.15 14.87 -1.32
CA GLN A 489 24.57 14.54 -1.49
C GLN A 489 24.79 13.04 -1.76
N ASN A 490 23.96 12.18 -1.17
CA ASN A 490 24.01 10.74 -1.44
C ASN A 490 23.44 10.36 -2.82
N THR A 491 22.49 11.12 -3.38
CA THR A 491 21.96 10.87 -4.73
C THR A 491 23.03 10.98 -5.83
N GLN A 492 24.07 11.80 -5.63
CA GLN A 492 25.20 11.89 -6.56
C GLN A 492 26.20 10.73 -6.42
N ARG A 493 26.24 10.03 -5.28
CA ARG A 493 27.12 8.87 -5.06
C ARG A 493 26.43 7.54 -5.41
N SER A 494 25.13 7.39 -5.13
CA SER A 494 24.36 6.17 -5.39
C SER A 494 23.98 5.96 -6.86
N SER A 495 24.06 7.01 -7.70
CA SER A 495 23.86 6.88 -9.16
C SER A 495 24.88 5.97 -9.86
N LYS A 496 25.90 5.48 -9.14
CA LYS A 496 26.87 4.49 -9.63
C LYS A 496 26.73 3.08 -9.06
N GLN A 497 25.82 2.81 -8.10
CA GLN A 497 25.80 1.49 -7.43
C GLN A 497 24.45 0.80 -7.18
N ASP A 498 23.28 1.46 -7.27
CA ASP A 498 22.01 0.76 -6.98
C ASP A 498 21.04 0.76 -8.16
N GLY A 499 21.07 -0.35 -8.92
CA GLY A 499 20.09 -0.72 -9.94
C GLY A 499 19.07 -1.74 -9.43
N GLN A 500 18.48 -1.54 -8.25
CA GLN A 500 17.46 -2.44 -7.69
C GLN A 500 16.14 -1.70 -7.50
N GLY A 501 15.13 -2.09 -8.29
CA GLY A 501 13.76 -1.60 -8.13
C GLY A 501 13.08 -2.15 -6.88
N ARG A 502 11.89 -1.59 -6.57
CA ARG A 502 10.98 -1.98 -5.47
C ARG A 502 11.14 -3.47 -5.08
N PRO A 503 11.55 -3.79 -3.84
CA PRO A 503 11.62 -5.18 -3.40
C PRO A 503 10.20 -5.75 -3.36
N MET A 504 9.91 -6.67 -4.27
CA MET A 504 8.72 -7.51 -4.20
C MET A 504 8.90 -8.49 -3.04
N PRO A 505 7.86 -8.75 -2.22
CA PRO A 505 7.93 -9.83 -1.23
C PRO A 505 8.23 -11.17 -1.95
N PRO A 506 9.01 -12.07 -1.34
CA PRO A 506 9.38 -13.33 -1.99
C PRO A 506 8.13 -14.14 -2.31
N ALA A 507 8.01 -14.54 -3.57
CA ALA A 507 7.02 -15.53 -3.97
C ALA A 507 7.36 -16.87 -3.29
N ILE A 508 6.37 -17.50 -2.67
CA ILE A 508 6.50 -18.85 -2.12
C ILE A 508 6.65 -19.80 -3.32
N VAL A 509 7.89 -20.14 -3.66
CA VAL A 509 8.20 -21.20 -4.64
C VAL A 509 7.98 -22.54 -3.93
N LYS A 510 6.87 -23.22 -4.24
CA LYS A 510 6.77 -24.66 -3.98
C LYS A 510 7.50 -25.38 -5.11
N GLU A 511 8.69 -25.90 -4.82
CA GLU A 511 9.30 -26.94 -5.64
C GLU A 511 8.46 -28.21 -5.52
N GLY A 512 8.03 -28.74 -6.66
CA GLY A 512 7.24 -29.97 -6.74
C GLY A 512 6.94 -30.29 -8.19
N GLY A 513 7.90 -30.94 -8.86
CA GLY A 513 7.70 -31.52 -10.18
C GLY A 513 6.64 -32.63 -10.09
N GLY A 514 5.46 -32.35 -10.65
CA GLY A 514 4.37 -33.30 -10.80
C GLY A 514 3.34 -32.71 -11.75
N VAL A 515 3.05 -33.42 -12.83
CA VAL A 515 2.01 -33.06 -13.81
C VAL A 515 0.68 -32.82 -13.07
N PRO A 516 0.04 -31.64 -13.17
CA PRO A 516 -1.24 -31.42 -12.53
C PRO A 516 -2.37 -32.08 -13.36
N PRO A 517 -3.40 -32.64 -12.71
CA PRO A 517 -4.60 -33.09 -13.40
C PRO A 517 -5.36 -31.86 -13.94
N THR A 518 -6.09 -32.07 -15.03
CA THR A 518 -6.98 -31.10 -15.69
C THR A 518 -7.83 -30.31 -14.68
N SER A 519 -7.51 -29.03 -14.49
CA SER A 519 -8.25 -28.11 -13.61
C SER A 519 -9.46 -27.51 -14.33
N SER A 520 -10.55 -27.37 -13.57
CA SER A 520 -11.82 -26.77 -13.98
C SER A 520 -11.70 -25.27 -14.29
N ALA A 521 -12.54 -24.81 -15.22
CA ALA A 521 -12.47 -23.53 -15.95
C ALA A 521 -12.66 -22.22 -15.15
N SER A 522 -12.59 -22.21 -13.81
CA SER A 522 -12.98 -21.06 -12.97
C SER A 522 -11.83 -20.22 -12.37
N ASN A 523 -10.55 -20.62 -12.54
CA ASN A 523 -9.41 -20.00 -11.84
C ASN A 523 -8.53 -19.02 -12.67
N GLN A 524 -9.04 -18.46 -13.77
CA GLN A 524 -8.15 -17.85 -14.79
C GLN A 524 -7.87 -16.35 -14.65
N ARG A 525 -8.55 -15.62 -13.76
CA ARG A 525 -8.18 -14.22 -13.42
C ARG A 525 -6.98 -14.14 -12.47
N ASP A 526 -6.64 -15.24 -11.79
CA ASP A 526 -5.72 -15.26 -10.65
C ASP A 526 -4.27 -15.62 -11.01
N GLU A 527 -3.97 -15.93 -12.28
CA GLU A 527 -2.63 -16.35 -12.74
C GLU A 527 -1.74 -15.19 -13.24
N LEU A 528 -1.63 -14.10 -12.47
CA LEU A 528 -0.83 -12.92 -12.85
C LEU A 528 0.11 -12.38 -11.77
#